data_AF-A0A432DZB7-F1
#
_entry.id   AF-A0A432DZB7-F1
#
_cell.length_a   1.000
_cell.length_b   1.000
_cell.length_c   1.000
_cell.angle_alpha   90.00
_cell.angle_beta   90.00
_cell.angle_gamma   90.00
#
_symmetry.space_group_name_H-M   'P 1'
#
loop_
_entity.id
_entity.type
_entity.pdbx_description
1 polymer ?
#
loop_
_entity_poly.entity_id
_entity_poly.type
_entity_poly.pdbx_seq_one_letter_code
_entity_poly.pdbx_strand_id
1 'polypeptide(L)'
;MEVILNNNKITSLKFFTNAVNTVTEGVDFVANYYTSAIGKGKLGIIAAFNYNETKIVDNIAVPPILAQNGYSENFLTERTIQNYLCKTKTKTILSLSYDMSKFNFNLNNTYLVLLHGSTPLILPKIRHFLAR
;
A
#
# COMPACT_ATOMS: atom_id res chain seq x y z
N MET A 1 -7.53 25.71 27.76
CA MET A 1 -8.29 25.70 26.48
C MET A 1 -9.80 25.44 26.63
N GLU A 2 -10.32 25.06 27.81
CA GLU A 2 -11.76 24.77 28.00
C GLU A 2 -12.70 25.98 27.88
N VAL A 3 -12.24 27.20 28.21
CA VAL A 3 -13.12 28.39 28.30
C VAL A 3 -13.55 28.93 26.92
N ILE A 4 -12.78 28.67 25.85
CA ILE A 4 -13.01 29.28 24.53
C ILE A 4 -14.01 28.45 23.68
N LEU A 5 -14.11 27.15 23.94
CA LEU A 5 -14.94 26.21 23.17
C LEU A 5 -16.41 26.21 23.61
N ASN A 6 -16.65 26.34 24.92
CA ASN A 6 -18.02 26.36 25.49
C ASN A 6 -18.82 27.60 25.10
N ASN A 7 -18.18 28.75 24.94
CA ASN A 7 -18.85 30.00 24.56
C ASN A 7 -19.24 30.07 23.07
N ASN A 8 -18.66 29.22 22.20
CA ASN A 8 -18.88 29.26 20.75
C ASN A 8 -19.59 28.00 20.18
N LYS A 9 -20.08 27.09 21.04
CA LYS A 9 -20.69 25.80 20.64
C LYS A 9 -19.81 24.95 19.70
N ILE A 10 -18.49 25.06 19.82
CA ILE A 10 -17.56 24.29 18.98
C ILE A 10 -17.35 22.92 19.63
N THR A 11 -17.94 21.89 19.04
CA THR A 11 -17.92 20.50 19.53
C THR A 11 -16.65 19.74 19.15
N SER A 12 -15.91 20.22 18.15
CA SER A 12 -14.64 19.63 17.71
C SER A 12 -13.77 20.67 17.02
N LEU A 13 -12.50 20.73 17.40
CA LEU A 13 -11.48 21.57 16.77
C LEU A 13 -10.42 20.65 16.16
N LYS A 14 -10.29 20.67 14.83
CA LYS A 14 -9.27 19.91 14.10
C LYS A 14 -8.15 20.85 13.69
N PHE A 15 -6.93 20.53 14.10
CA PHE A 15 -5.73 21.24 13.67
C PHE A 15 -5.02 20.42 12.60
N PHE A 16 -4.66 21.05 11.49
CA PHE A 16 -3.77 20.48 10.49
C PHE A 16 -2.36 21.02 10.77
N THR A 17 -1.41 20.15 11.04
CA THR A 17 -0.01 20.52 11.25
C THR A 17 0.89 19.59 10.45
N ASN A 18 1.95 20.13 9.86
CA ASN A 18 2.99 19.35 9.17
C ASN A 18 3.94 18.77 10.22
N ALA A 19 3.40 17.91 11.09
CA ALA A 19 4.09 17.43 12.29
C ALA A 19 4.83 16.11 12.10
N VAL A 20 4.67 15.42 10.96
CA VAL A 20 5.21 14.08 10.77
C VAL A 20 5.94 14.02 9.44
N ASN A 21 7.23 13.70 9.49
CA ASN A 21 8.02 13.36 8.31
C ASN A 21 8.11 11.84 8.20
N THR A 22 7.78 11.32 7.02
CA THR A 22 7.90 9.91 6.70
C THR A 22 8.88 9.72 5.54
N VAL A 23 9.67 8.65 5.62
CA VAL A 23 10.51 8.20 4.52
C VAL A 23 10.02 6.82 4.11
N THR A 24 9.83 6.62 2.81
CA THR A 24 9.48 5.31 2.25
C THR A 24 10.64 4.81 1.42
N GLU A 25 11.16 3.65 1.79
CA GLU A 25 12.22 2.96 1.06
C GLU A 25 11.65 1.65 0.51
N GLY A 26 12.07 1.26 -0.69
CA GLY A 26 11.54 0.07 -1.31
C GLY A 26 12.44 -0.48 -2.41
N VAL A 27 12.14 -1.73 -2.79
CA VAL A 27 12.85 -2.47 -3.84
C VAL A 27 11.81 -3.04 -4.80
N ASP A 28 12.11 -2.88 -6.09
CA ASP A 28 11.32 -3.40 -7.21
C ASP A 28 12.12 -4.42 -8.01
N PHE A 29 11.50 -5.57 -8.27
CA PHE A 29 12.07 -6.62 -9.11
C PHE A 29 11.03 -7.09 -10.14
N VAL A 30 11.43 -7.14 -11.41
CA VAL A 30 10.59 -7.63 -12.50
C VAL A 30 11.41 -8.58 -13.37
N ALA A 31 10.89 -9.79 -13.54
CA ALA A 31 11.45 -10.81 -14.42
C ALA A 31 10.43 -11.19 -15.48
N ASN A 32 10.89 -11.25 -16.73
CA ASN A 32 10.08 -11.63 -17.87
C ASN A 32 10.77 -12.78 -18.61
N TYR A 33 9.99 -13.80 -18.95
CA TYR A 33 10.47 -14.93 -19.73
C TYR A 33 9.46 -15.24 -20.83
N TYR A 34 9.94 -15.31 -22.07
CA TYR A 34 9.12 -15.65 -23.23
C TYR A 34 9.79 -16.78 -24.00
N THR A 35 9.02 -17.80 -24.34
CA THR A 35 9.52 -18.90 -25.18
C THR A 35 8.45 -19.34 -26.18
N SER A 36 8.90 -19.62 -27.40
CA SER A 36 8.06 -20.20 -28.45
C SER A 36 8.35 -21.69 -28.67
N ALA A 37 9.19 -22.29 -27.82
CA ALA A 37 9.67 -23.67 -27.99
C ALA A 37 8.74 -24.72 -27.33
N ILE A 38 7.61 -24.31 -26.77
CA ILE A 38 6.67 -25.20 -26.06
C ILE A 38 5.55 -25.62 -27.02
N GLY A 39 5.81 -26.71 -27.76
CA GLY A 39 4.86 -27.29 -28.71
C GLY A 39 4.58 -26.36 -29.90
N LYS A 40 3.30 -26.06 -30.16
CA LYS A 40 2.86 -25.13 -31.22
C LYS A 40 2.51 -23.72 -30.68
N GLY A 41 2.82 -23.45 -29.42
CA GLY A 41 2.38 -22.23 -28.73
C GLY A 41 3.51 -21.38 -28.18
N LYS A 42 3.17 -20.16 -27.80
CA LYS A 42 4.07 -19.21 -27.15
C LYS A 42 3.71 -19.11 -25.68
N LEU A 43 4.67 -19.32 -24.79
CA LEU A 43 4.53 -19.14 -23.36
C LEU A 43 5.21 -17.82 -22.96
N GLY A 44 4.48 -17.00 -22.21
CA GLY A 44 4.99 -15.84 -21.50
C GLY A 44 4.81 -16.02 -19.99
N ILE A 45 5.84 -15.69 -19.23
CA ILE A 45 5.82 -15.64 -17.77
C ILE A 45 6.35 -14.28 -17.35
N ILE A 46 5.59 -13.59 -16.51
CA ILE A 46 5.97 -12.32 -15.90
C ILE A 46 5.86 -12.49 -14.39
N ALA A 47 6.95 -12.24 -13.68
CA ALA A 47 6.97 -12.18 -12.23
C ALA A 47 7.41 -10.78 -11.81
N ALA A 48 6.58 -10.10 -11.03
CA ALA A 48 6.90 -8.81 -10.46
C ALA A 48 6.77 -8.86 -8.94
N PHE A 49 7.72 -8.24 -8.25
CA PHE A 49 7.77 -8.15 -6.80
C PHE A 49 8.14 -6.73 -6.41
N ASN A 50 7.34 -6.13 -5.55
CA ASN A 50 7.58 -4.83 -4.96
C ASN A 50 7.52 -4.97 -3.43
N TYR A 51 8.52 -4.43 -2.75
CA TYR A 51 8.57 -4.33 -1.30
C TYR A 51 8.79 -2.87 -0.92
N ASN A 52 7.92 -2.31 -0.09
CA ASN A 52 8.06 -0.95 0.44
C ASN A 52 7.95 -0.98 1.96
N GLU A 53 8.76 -0.14 2.60
CA GLU A 53 8.76 0.09 4.03
C GLU A 53 8.72 1.59 4.28
N THR A 54 7.65 2.07 4.91
CA THR A 54 7.52 3.47 5.32
C THR A 54 7.82 3.59 6.81
N LYS A 55 8.79 4.42 7.16
CA LYS A 55 9.16 4.75 8.54
C LYS A 55 8.92 6.23 8.81
N ILE A 56 8.60 6.54 10.06
CA ILE A 56 8.54 7.92 10.57
C ILE A 56 9.95 8.25 11.04
N VAL A 57 10.55 9.31 10.51
CA VAL A 57 11.97 9.60 10.72
C VAL A 57 12.20 10.74 11.72
N ASP A 58 11.18 11.58 11.97
CA ASP A 58 11.29 12.74 12.85
C ASP A 58 10.28 12.74 14.01
N ASN A 59 10.64 13.47 15.07
CA ASN A 59 9.78 13.76 16.20
C ASN A 59 8.52 14.51 15.74
N ILE A 60 7.38 14.12 16.30
CA ILE A 60 6.10 14.76 16.06
C ILE A 60 6.19 16.23 16.48
N ALA A 61 6.13 17.16 15.53
CA ALA A 61 6.16 18.59 15.84
C ALA A 61 4.82 19.01 16.46
N VAL A 62 4.72 18.89 17.79
CA VAL A 62 3.55 19.32 18.55
C VAL A 62 3.51 20.85 18.59
N PRO A 63 2.40 21.49 18.18
CA PRO A 63 2.24 22.94 18.32
C PRO A 63 2.49 23.41 19.77
N PRO A 64 3.23 24.52 20.00
CA PRO A 64 3.61 24.98 21.35
C PRO A 64 2.41 25.20 22.28
N ILE A 65 1.27 25.60 21.72
CA ILE A 65 0.01 25.84 22.45
C ILE A 65 -0.57 24.55 23.06
N LEU A 66 -0.29 23.38 22.48
CA LEU A 66 -0.73 22.08 22.99
C LEU A 66 0.29 21.48 23.96
N ALA A 67 1.58 21.72 23.70
CA ALA A 67 2.66 21.33 24.60
C ALA A 67 2.58 22.04 25.95
N GLN A 68 2.26 23.34 25.96
CA GLN A 68 2.09 24.13 27.19
C GLN A 68 0.85 23.76 28.02
N ASN A 69 -0.16 23.13 27.41
CA ASN A 69 -1.40 22.73 28.10
C ASN A 69 -1.38 21.24 28.51
N GLY A 70 -0.23 20.56 28.43
CA GLY A 70 -0.08 19.16 28.85
C GLY A 70 -0.68 18.13 27.88
N TYR A 71 -1.03 18.52 26.66
CA TYR A 71 -1.64 17.63 25.65
C TYR A 71 -0.62 17.00 24.68
N SER A 72 0.68 17.10 24.97
CA SER A 72 1.79 16.65 24.11
C SER A 72 1.73 15.15 23.79
N GLU A 73 1.39 14.32 24.77
CA GLU A 73 1.45 12.85 24.67
C GLU A 73 0.27 12.24 23.90
N ASN A 74 -0.84 12.97 23.79
CA ASN A 74 -2.08 12.50 23.13
C ASN A 74 -2.36 13.18 21.79
N PHE A 75 -1.47 14.06 21.32
CA PHE A 75 -1.69 14.86 20.12
C PHE A 75 -1.72 14.03 18.84
N LEU A 76 -0.89 12.98 18.77
CA LEU A 76 -0.95 11.96 17.72
C LEU A 76 -0.78 10.60 18.39
N THR A 77 -1.89 9.91 18.64
CA THR A 77 -1.81 8.49 18.99
C THR A 77 -1.09 7.76 17.86
N GLU A 78 -0.17 6.84 18.17
CA GLU A 78 0.53 6.02 17.17
C GLU A 78 -0.44 5.39 16.16
N ARG A 79 -1.62 5.01 16.63
CA ARG A 79 -2.75 4.48 15.84
C ARG A 79 -3.24 5.43 14.74
N THR A 80 -3.20 6.74 14.98
CA THR A 80 -3.57 7.77 13.99
C THR A 80 -2.50 7.84 12.90
N ILE A 81 -1.22 7.84 13.26
CA ILE A 81 -0.12 7.88 12.28
C ILE A 81 -0.09 6.59 11.45
N GLN A 82 -0.31 5.44 12.09
CA GLN A 82 -0.40 4.14 11.40
C GLN A 82 -1.51 4.08 10.34
N ASN A 83 -2.61 4.82 10.51
CA ASN A 83 -3.65 4.93 9.49
C ASN A 83 -3.21 5.74 8.25
N TYR A 84 -2.21 6.61 8.39
CA TYR A 84 -1.66 7.45 7.31
C TYR A 84 -0.46 6.82 6.59
N LEU A 85 0.13 5.75 7.12
CA LEU A 85 1.23 5.02 6.47
C LEU A 85 0.73 4.18 5.29
N CYS A 86 1.63 3.93 4.31
CA CYS A 86 1.32 3.17 3.11
C CYS A 86 0.81 1.76 3.46
N LYS A 87 -0.46 1.46 3.20
CA LYS A 87 -1.11 0.25 3.74
C LYS A 87 -0.54 -1.07 3.23
N THR A 88 0.17 -1.08 2.10
CA THR A 88 0.70 -2.28 1.45
C THR A 88 2.23 -2.35 1.61
N LYS A 89 2.70 -3.40 2.29
CA LYS A 89 4.14 -3.67 2.48
C LYS A 89 4.76 -4.37 1.28
N THR A 90 4.05 -5.38 0.78
CA THR A 90 4.58 -6.27 -0.27
C THR A 90 3.51 -6.51 -1.31
N LYS A 91 3.90 -6.46 -2.57
CA LYS A 91 3.06 -6.78 -3.71
C LYS A 91 3.81 -7.73 -4.64
N THR A 92 3.22 -8.89 -4.89
CA THR A 92 3.75 -9.86 -5.85
C THR A 92 2.72 -10.07 -6.94
N ILE A 93 3.15 -10.09 -8.20
CA ILE A 93 2.32 -10.41 -9.35
C ILE A 93 2.99 -11.54 -10.10
N LEU A 94 2.22 -12.58 -10.42
CA LEU A 94 2.63 -13.64 -11.31
C LEU A 94 1.62 -13.75 -12.45
N SER A 95 2.06 -13.46 -13.66
CA SER A 95 1.28 -13.57 -14.88
C SER A 95 1.84 -14.68 -15.75
N LEU A 96 0.97 -15.55 -16.24
CA LEU A 96 1.29 -16.62 -17.17
C LEU A 96 0.35 -16.52 -18.37
N SER A 97 0.93 -16.41 -19.55
CA SER A 97 0.21 -16.29 -20.82
C SER A 97 0.61 -17.43 -21.74
N TYR A 98 -0.36 -18.10 -22.35
CA TYR A 98 -0.10 -19.14 -23.33
C TYR A 98 -0.96 -18.93 -24.57
N ASP A 99 -0.29 -18.77 -25.71
CA ASP A 99 -0.91 -18.55 -27.02
C ASP A 99 -0.74 -19.77 -27.90
N MET A 100 -1.84 -20.36 -28.36
CA MET A 100 -1.83 -21.45 -29.32
C MET A 100 -2.83 -21.19 -30.45
N SER A 101 -2.33 -20.70 -31.60
CA SER A 101 -3.13 -20.41 -32.80
C SER A 101 -4.34 -19.51 -32.48
N LYS A 102 -5.54 -20.07 -32.32
CA LYS A 102 -6.81 -19.37 -32.02
C LYS A 102 -7.14 -19.27 -30.51
N PHE A 103 -6.38 -19.96 -29.67
CA PHE A 103 -6.61 -19.99 -28.24
C PHE A 103 -5.59 -19.13 -27.51
N ASN A 104 -6.07 -18.24 -26.64
CA ASN A 104 -5.24 -17.50 -25.71
C ASN A 104 -5.70 -17.80 -24.28
N PHE A 105 -4.75 -18.23 -23.46
CA PHE A 105 -4.95 -18.46 -22.03
C PHE A 105 -4.11 -17.47 -21.23
N ASN A 106 -4.75 -16.75 -20.31
CA ASN A 106 -4.07 -15.83 -19.42
C ASN A 106 -4.47 -16.08 -17.97
N LEU A 107 -3.47 -16.33 -17.13
CA LEU A 107 -3.60 -16.48 -15.70
C LEU A 107 -2.82 -15.36 -15.03
N ASN A 108 -3.48 -14.52 -14.23
CA ASN A 108 -2.82 -13.49 -13.46
C ASN A 108 -3.16 -13.64 -11.98
N ASN A 109 -2.13 -13.84 -11.16
CA ASN A 109 -2.27 -13.89 -9.71
C ASN A 109 -1.62 -12.65 -9.12
N THR A 110 -2.37 -11.91 -8.31
CA THR A 110 -1.84 -10.78 -7.55
C THR A 110 -1.95 -11.09 -6.06
N TYR A 111 -0.83 -10.99 -5.37
CA TYR A 111 -0.70 -11.22 -3.94
C TYR A 111 -0.30 -9.91 -3.25
N LEU A 112 -1.05 -9.52 -2.23
CA LEU A 112 -0.84 -8.28 -1.48
C LEU A 112 -0.72 -8.58 0.01
N VAL A 113 0.34 -8.08 0.63
CA VAL A 113 0.53 -8.11 2.08
C VAL A 113 0.42 -6.69 2.60
N LEU A 114 -0.47 -6.49 3.58
CA LEU A 114 -0.66 -5.22 4.25
C LEU A 114 0.30 -5.09 5.43
N LEU A 115 0.69 -3.85 5.77
CA LEU A 115 1.65 -3.58 6.85
C LEU A 115 1.21 -4.11 8.23
N HIS A 116 -0.09 -4.31 8.46
CA HIS A 116 -0.65 -4.45 9.81
C HIS A 116 -1.16 -5.85 10.18
N GLY A 117 -0.49 -6.91 9.71
CA GLY A 117 -0.86 -8.30 10.04
C GLY A 117 -2.26 -8.71 9.55
N SER A 118 -2.89 -7.88 8.73
CA SER A 118 -4.13 -8.22 8.05
C SER A 118 -3.86 -9.35 7.07
N THR A 119 -4.79 -10.29 7.00
CA THR A 119 -4.68 -11.49 6.17
C THR A 119 -4.22 -11.12 4.76
N PRO A 120 -3.20 -11.82 4.22
CA PRO A 120 -2.73 -11.54 2.89
C PRO A 120 -3.86 -11.75 1.89
N LEU A 121 -4.11 -10.76 1.05
CA LEU A 121 -5.17 -10.82 0.06
C LEU A 121 -4.61 -11.39 -1.24
N ILE A 122 -5.12 -12.56 -1.62
CA ILE A 122 -4.79 -13.22 -2.89
C ILE A 122 -5.95 -12.96 -3.86
N LEU A 123 -5.66 -12.28 -4.96
CA LEU A 123 -6.62 -12.02 -6.02
C LEU A 123 -6.20 -12.78 -7.28
N PRO A 124 -6.67 -14.04 -7.45
CA PRO A 124 -6.52 -14.75 -8.70
C PRO A 124 -7.49 -14.17 -9.73
N LYS A 125 -6.98 -13.84 -10.92
CA LYS A 125 -7.78 -13.45 -12.09
C LYS A 125 -7.42 -14.37 -13.24
N ILE A 126 -8.32 -15.30 -13.54
CA ILE A 126 -8.23 -16.19 -14.68
C ILE A 126 -9.05 -15.57 -15.81
N ARG A 127 -8.43 -15.32 -16.96
CA ARG A 127 -9.14 -14.86 -18.15
C ARG A 127 -8.82 -15.80 -19.30
N HIS A 128 -9.81 -16.57 -19.73
CA HIS A 128 -9.75 -17.30 -20.98
C HIS A 128 -10.31 -16.41 -22.09
N PHE A 129 -9.54 -16.18 -23.15
CA PHE A 129 -9.99 -15.42 -24.31
C PHE A 129 -9.87 -16.29 -25.56
N LEU A 130 -11.01 -16.55 -26.21
CA LEU A 130 -11.04 -17.21 -27.51
C LEU A 130 -10.91 -16.15 -28.60
N ALA A 131 -9.82 -16.18 -29.36
CA ALA A 131 -9.60 -15.28 -30.49
C ALA A 131 -9.85 -16.05 -31.80
N ARG A 132 -10.97 -15.72 -32.47
CA ARG A 132 -11.38 -16.02 -33.85
C ARG A 132 -10.63 -17.10 -34.66
#